data_AF-A0A526YLJ0-F1
#
_entry.id   AF-A0A526YLJ0-F1
#
_cell.length_a   1.000
_cell.length_b   1.000
_cell.length_c   1.000
_cell.angle_alpha   90.00
_cell.angle_beta   90.00
_cell.angle_gamma   90.00
#
_symmetry.space_group_name_H-M   'P 1'
#
loop_
_entity.id
_entity.type
_entity.pdbx_description
1 polymer ?
#
loop_
_entity_poly.entity_id
_entity_poly.type
_entity_poly.pdbx_seq_one_letter_code
_entity_poly.pdbx_strand_id
1 'polypeptide(L)' 'IDDAKGHTIAAASTLEKDLKGSLKTGADTAAAVAIGKLIAERASKAGVKEVVFDRGPYIYHGRVKALAEAAREGGLSF' A
#
# COMPACT_ATOMS: atom_id res chain seq x y z
N ILE A 1 -1.01 1.18 10.25
CA ILE A 1 -0.21 1.04 11.48
C ILE A 1 -1.16 1.30 12.64
N ASP A 2 -1.06 0.57 13.74
CA ASP A 2 -1.84 0.87 14.95
C ASP A 2 -1.06 1.89 15.78
N ASP A 3 -1.46 3.16 15.72
CA ASP A 3 -0.79 4.24 16.46
C ASP A 3 -0.97 4.14 17.97
N ALA A 4 -2.04 3.48 18.44
CA ALA A 4 -2.27 3.30 19.87
C ALA A 4 -1.33 2.25 20.48
N LYS A 5 -0.98 1.22 19.69
CA LYS A 5 -0.07 0.13 20.12
C LYS A 5 1.35 0.25 19.56
N GLY A 6 1.60 1.20 18.66
CA GLY A 6 2.86 1.33 17.93
C GLY A 6 3.21 0.09 17.09
N HIS A 7 2.21 -0.66 16.61
CA HIS A 7 2.42 -1.94 15.96
C HIS A 7 2.07 -1.90 14.47
N THR A 8 2.94 -2.48 13.65
CA THR A 8 2.74 -2.58 12.21
C THR A 8 1.90 -3.82 11.89
N ILE A 9 0.61 -3.61 11.63
CA ILE A 9 -0.32 -4.70 11.30
C ILE A 9 0.01 -5.33 9.93
N ALA A 10 0.26 -4.47 8.94
CA ALA A 10 0.60 -4.87 7.58
C ALA A 10 1.60 -3.88 7.00
N ALA A 11 2.57 -4.40 6.26
CA ALA A 11 3.53 -3.62 5.49
C ALA A 11 3.67 -4.26 4.09
N ALA A 12 3.99 -3.44 3.09
CA ALA A 12 4.33 -3.90 1.75
C ALA A 12 5.36 -2.93 1.16
N SER A 13 6.37 -3.46 0.47
CA SER A 13 7.46 -2.65 -0.11
C SER A 13 7.95 -3.25 -1.42
N THR A 14 8.38 -2.40 -2.35
CA THR A 14 9.04 -2.84 -3.60
C THR A 14 10.38 -3.54 -3.37
N LEU A 15 10.94 -3.46 -2.15
CA LEU A 15 12.14 -4.21 -1.78
C LEU A 15 11.87 -5.69 -1.47
N GLU A 16 10.60 -6.10 -1.29
CA GLU A 16 10.29 -7.51 -1.07
C GLU A 16 10.71 -8.36 -2.29
N LYS A 17 11.34 -9.51 -2.02
CA LYS A 17 11.86 -10.40 -3.08
C LYS A 17 10.79 -10.79 -4.10
N ASP A 18 9.54 -10.98 -3.65
CA ASP A 18 8.41 -11.32 -4.49
C ASP A 18 8.04 -10.21 -5.50
N LEU A 19 8.11 -8.94 -5.09
CA LEU A 19 7.84 -7.79 -5.98
C LEU A 19 9.06 -7.43 -6.83
N LYS A 20 10.27 -7.55 -6.27
CA LYS A 20 11.54 -7.22 -6.94
C LYS A 20 11.84 -8.15 -8.12
N GLY A 21 11.33 -9.39 -8.09
CA GLY A 21 11.43 -10.33 -9.22
C GLY A 21 10.41 -10.10 -10.33
N SER A 22 9.26 -9.49 -10.02
CA SER A 22 8.15 -9.29 -10.96
C SER A 22 8.14 -7.89 -11.60
N LEU A 23 8.72 -6.90 -10.94
CA LEU A 23 8.78 -5.51 -11.42
C LEU A 23 10.16 -5.16 -11.97
N LYS A 24 10.21 -4.75 -13.24
CA LYS A 24 11.43 -4.22 -13.89
C LYS A 24 11.97 -2.96 -13.21
N THR A 25 11.09 -2.18 -12.58
CA THR A 25 11.37 -0.89 -11.97
C THR A 25 10.50 -0.69 -10.73
N GLY A 26 11.12 -0.60 -9.55
CA GLY A 26 10.43 -0.45 -8.26
C GLY A 26 9.88 0.95 -7.96
N ALA A 27 9.90 1.84 -8.94
CA ALA A 27 9.57 3.27 -8.78
C ALA A 27 8.46 3.76 -9.72
N ASP A 28 7.72 2.86 -10.37
CA ASP A 28 6.72 3.24 -11.37
C ASP A 28 5.30 3.22 -10.80
N THR A 29 4.35 3.80 -11.54
CA THR A 29 2.91 3.73 -11.22
C THR A 29 2.41 2.29 -11.17
N ALA A 30 2.89 1.40 -12.04
CA ALA A 30 2.56 -0.01 -12.01
C ALA A 30 3.01 -0.69 -10.70
N ALA A 31 4.20 -0.36 -10.21
CA ALA A 31 4.70 -0.86 -8.92
C ALA A 31 3.83 -0.35 -7.76
N ALA A 32 3.43 0.93 -7.80
CA ALA A 32 2.54 1.54 -6.82
C ALA A 32 1.18 0.83 -6.76
N VAL A 33 0.60 0.49 -7.91
CA VAL A 33 -0.65 -0.29 -7.99
C VAL A 33 -0.49 -1.69 -7.41
N ALA A 34 0.59 -2.39 -7.78
CA ALA A 34 0.85 -3.73 -7.26
C ALA A 34 1.02 -3.74 -5.73
N ILE A 35 1.76 -2.77 -5.18
CA ILE A 35 1.90 -2.61 -3.72
C ILE A 35 0.57 -2.27 -3.06
N GLY A 36 -0.22 -1.36 -3.65
CA GLY A 36 -1.52 -0.96 -3.12
C GLY A 36 -2.48 -2.14 -2.98
N LYS A 37 -2.53 -3.03 -3.98
CA LYS A 37 -3.33 -4.27 -3.89
C LYS A 37 -2.80 -5.23 -2.83
N LEU A 38 -1.47 -5.44 -2.80
CA LEU A 38 -0.85 -6.35 -1.84
C LEU A 38 -1.09 -5.90 -0.38
N ILE A 39 -0.98 -4.59 -0.11
CA ILE A 39 -1.20 -4.08 1.25
C ILE A 39 -2.67 -4.15 1.65
N ALA A 40 -3.59 -3.96 0.69
CA ALA A 40 -5.02 -4.11 0.94
C ALA A 40 -5.42 -5.55 1.26
N GLU A 41 -4.86 -6.52 0.55
CA GLU A 41 -5.07 -7.93 0.86
C GLU A 41 -4.51 -8.30 2.24
N ARG A 42 -3.30 -7.82 2.57
CA ARG A 42 -2.69 -8.07 3.89
C ARG A 42 -3.48 -7.41 5.01
N ALA A 43 -3.92 -6.17 4.81
CA ALA A 43 -4.75 -5.45 5.79
C ALA A 43 -6.11 -6.13 5.97
N SER A 44 -6.76 -6.54 4.89
CA SER A 44 -8.02 -7.29 4.93
C SER A 44 -7.85 -8.64 5.66
N LYS A 45 -6.76 -9.36 5.41
CA LYS A 45 -6.42 -10.60 6.15
C LYS A 45 -6.19 -10.35 7.64
N ALA A 46 -5.64 -9.19 7.99
CA ALA A 46 -5.47 -8.77 9.38
C ALA A 46 -6.75 -8.19 10.00
N GLY A 47 -7.88 -8.17 9.26
CA GLY A 47 -9.17 -7.67 9.75
C GLY A 47 -9.31 -6.15 9.74
N VAL A 48 -8.40 -5.43 9.07
CA VAL A 48 -8.40 -3.97 8.98
C VAL A 48 -9.09 -3.53 7.69
N LYS A 49 -10.22 -2.83 7.82
CA LYS A 49 -10.98 -2.29 6.68
C LYS A 49 -10.91 -0.78 6.58
N GLU A 50 -11.10 -0.08 7.70
CA GLU A 50 -10.96 1.37 7.77
C GLU A 50 -9.52 1.73 8.15
N VAL A 51 -8.89 2.54 7.32
CA VAL A 51 -7.55 3.07 7.56
C VAL A 51 -7.52 4.55 7.25
N VAL A 52 -6.44 5.22 7.63
CA VAL A 52 -6.17 6.60 7.22
C VAL A 52 -5.02 6.57 6.23
N PHE A 53 -5.19 7.23 5.09
CA PHE A 53 -4.12 7.35 4.11
C PHE A 53 -3.20 8.53 4.43
N ASP A 54 -2.05 8.23 5.02
CA ASP A 54 -1.00 9.20 5.23
C ASP A 54 -0.12 9.35 3.98
N ARG A 55 -0.19 10.52 3.35
CA ARG A 55 0.62 10.88 2.18
C ARG A 55 1.95 11.55 2.55
N GLY A 56 2.20 11.80 3.84
CA GLY A 56 3.36 12.49 4.35
C GLY A 56 3.62 13.83 3.61
N PRO A 57 4.88 14.13 3.23
CA PRO A 57 5.23 15.36 2.51
C PRO A 57 4.91 15.31 1.00
N TYR A 58 4.38 14.19 0.48
CA TYR A 58 4.15 14.03 -0.95
C TYR A 58 2.77 14.57 -1.36
N ILE A 59 2.69 15.08 -2.59
CA ILE A 59 1.44 15.50 -3.21
C ILE A 59 0.67 14.24 -3.63
N TYR A 60 -0.65 14.24 -3.44
CA TYR A 60 -1.54 13.19 -3.92
C TYR A 60 -1.62 13.20 -5.46
N HIS A 61 -0.58 12.67 -6.10
CA HIS A 61 -0.43 12.67 -7.54
C HIS A 61 0.44 11.48 -8.00
N GLY A 62 0.31 11.12 -9.28
CA GLY A 62 1.09 10.06 -9.92
C GLY A 62 1.09 8.76 -9.11
N ARG A 63 2.26 8.39 -8.57
CA ARG A 63 2.48 7.16 -7.79
C ARG A 63 1.67 7.10 -6.50
N VAL A 64 1.53 8.21 -5.78
CA VAL A 64 0.79 8.25 -4.50
C VAL A 64 -0.70 7.99 -4.76
N LYS A 65 -1.24 8.64 -5.79
CA LYS A 65 -2.62 8.42 -6.24
C LYS A 65 -2.83 6.98 -6.71
N ALA A 66 -1.92 6.44 -7.51
CA ALA A 66 -2.02 5.07 -8.02
C ALA A 66 -1.99 4.02 -6.90
N LEU A 67 -1.15 4.22 -5.88
CA LEU A 67 -1.12 3.34 -4.70
C LEU A 67 -2.44 3.42 -3.92
N ALA A 68 -2.96 4.63 -3.73
CA ALA A 68 -4.20 4.86 -3.01
C ALA A 68 -5.42 4.24 -3.72
N GLU A 69 -5.56 4.46 -5.03
CA GLU A 69 -6.64 3.86 -5.81
C GLU A 69 -6.57 2.33 -5.78
N ALA A 70 -5.37 1.76 -5.91
CA ALA A 70 -5.18 0.32 -5.85
C ALA A 70 -5.48 -0.28 -4.47
N ALA A 71 -5.12 0.43 -3.40
CA ALA A 71 -5.46 0.01 -2.04
C ALA A 71 -6.98 0.08 -1.79
N ARG A 72 -7.65 1.11 -2.34
CA ARG A 72 -9.12 1.24 -2.27
C ARG A 72 -9.82 0.14 -3.07
N GLU A 73 -9.34 -0.19 -4.27
CA GLU A 73 -9.81 -1.35 -5.05
C GLU A 73 -9.65 -2.68 -4.29
N GLY A 74 -8.58 -2.80 -3.50
CA GLY A 74 -8.33 -3.98 -2.68
C GLY A 74 -9.21 -4.08 -1.42
N GLY A 75 -10.18 -3.19 -1.23
CA GLY A 75 -11.17 -3.26 -0.17
C GLY A 75 -10.85 -2.43 1.08
N LEU A 76 -9.76 -1.67 1.08
CA LEU A 76 -9.49 -0.69 2.13
C LEU A 76 -10.38 0.55 1.95
N SER A 77 -10.98 1.02 3.03
CA SER A 77 -11.74 2.27 3.09
C SER A 77 -10.92 3.33 3.81
N PHE A 78 -10.60 4.40 3.09
CA PHE A 78 -9.89 5.60 3.54
C PHE A 78 -10.14 6.75 2.57
#